data_AF-A0A2V8WQI9-F1
#
_entry.id   AF-A0A2V8WQI9-F1
#
_cell.length_a   1.000
_cell.length_b   1.000
_cell.length_c   1.000
_cell.angle_alpha   90.00
_cell.angle_beta   90.00
_cell.angle_gamma   90.00
#
_symmetry.space_group_name_H-M   'P 1'
#
loop_
_entity.id
_entity.type
_entity.pdbx_description
1 polymer ?
#
loop_
_entity_poly.entity_id
_entity_poly.type
_entity_poly.pdbx_seq_one_letter_code
_entity_poly.pdbx_strand_id
1 'polypeptide(L)' 'MSASVRKIQIGQLWKNDGTGDIYLVTRLYSEALNTMVILRKSGAEDEKQIRVRVERAAGGQKIPGFSPAQGDERF' A
#
# COMPACT_ATOMS: atom_id res chain seq x y z
N MET A 1 5.57 -14.76 -2.51
CA MET A 1 5.96 -13.85 -3.62
C MET A 1 5.39 -12.48 -3.30
N SER A 2 6.23 -11.47 -3.09
CA SER A 2 5.77 -10.10 -2.83
C SER A 2 5.23 -9.53 -4.14
N ALA A 3 3.94 -9.21 -4.19
CA ALA A 3 3.32 -8.68 -5.40
C ALA A 3 3.62 -7.17 -5.54
N SER A 4 4.12 -6.77 -6.72
CA SER A 4 4.38 -5.38 -7.07
C SER A 4 3.32 -4.86 -8.04
N VAL A 5 3.01 -3.57 -7.94
CA VAL A 5 2.09 -2.86 -8.84
C VAL A 5 2.87 -1.85 -9.68
N ARG A 6 2.37 -1.45 -10.85
CA ARG A 6 3.04 -0.42 -11.66
C ARG A 6 3.15 0.90 -10.92
N LYS A 7 2.08 1.28 -10.22
CA LYS A 7 1.98 2.50 -9.41
C LYS A 7 0.96 2.30 -8.31
N ILE A 8 1.32 2.65 -7.08
CA ILE A 8 0.39 2.68 -5.96
C ILE A 8 -0.50 3.92 -6.11
N GLN A 9 -1.79 3.76 -5.86
CA GLN A 9 -2.82 4.79 -5.94
C GLN A 9 -3.62 4.88 -4.64
N ILE A 10 -4.11 6.08 -4.31
CA ILE A 10 -5.09 6.29 -3.25
C ILE A 10 -6.38 5.54 -3.63
N GLY A 11 -7.02 4.90 -2.65
CA GLY A 11 -8.20 4.06 -2.88
C GLY A 11 -7.88 2.58 -3.03
N GLN A 12 -6.62 2.21 -3.31
CA GLN A 12 -6.25 0.80 -3.44
C GLN A 12 -6.28 0.08 -2.09
N LEU A 13 -6.69 -1.18 -2.13
CA LEU A 13 -6.70 -2.08 -0.99
C LEU A 13 -5.46 -2.98 -0.98
N TRP A 14 -4.84 -3.10 0.18
CA TRP A 14 -3.64 -3.89 0.41
C TRP A 14 -3.84 -4.79 1.63
N LYS A 15 -3.49 -6.06 1.50
CA LYS A 15 -3.54 -7.04 2.57
C LYS A 15 -2.21 -7.09 3.30
N ASN A 16 -2.22 -7.02 4.62
CA ASN A 16 -1.04 -7.27 5.44
C ASN A 16 -0.65 -8.75 5.35
N ASP A 17 0.59 -9.04 4.98
CA ASP A 17 1.05 -10.41 4.73
C ASP A 17 1.15 -11.25 6.01
N GLY A 18 1.31 -10.61 7.17
CA GLY A 18 1.43 -11.28 8.47
C GLY A 18 0.09 -11.53 9.16
N THR A 19 -0.86 -10.58 9.08
CA THR A 19 -2.16 -10.67 9.78
C THR A 19 -3.33 -11.03 8.87
N GLY A 20 -3.21 -10.84 7.56
CA GLY A 20 -4.32 -10.98 6.62
C GLY A 20 -5.32 -9.83 6.63
N ASP A 21 -5.12 -8.82 7.50
CA ASP A 21 -5.96 -7.63 7.57
C ASP A 21 -5.90 -6.81 6.27
N ILE A 22 -7.02 -6.19 5.90
CA ILE A 22 -7.12 -5.30 4.74
C ILE A 22 -6.91 -3.85 5.15
N TYR A 23 -6.13 -3.13 4.35
CA TYR A 23 -5.82 -1.72 4.53
C TYR A 23 -6.12 -0.93 3.26
N LEU A 24 -6.66 0.28 3.43
CA LEU A 24 -6.90 1.25 2.38
C LEU A 24 -5.71 2.22 2.28
N VAL A 25 -5.21 2.45 1.07
CA VAL A 25 -4.30 3.56 0.79
C VAL A 25 -5.08 4.87 0.86
N THR A 26 -4.82 5.66 1.90
CA THR A 26 -5.51 6.94 2.11
C THR A 26 -4.72 8.13 1.55
N ARG A 27 -3.38 8.05 1.56
CA ARG A 27 -2.49 9.13 1.10
C ARG A 27 -1.17 8.58 0.54
N LEU A 28 -0.61 9.34 -0.41
CA LEU A 28 0.75 9.15 -0.92
C LEU A 28 1.50 10.46 -0.80
N TYR A 29 2.65 10.44 -0.15
CA TYR A 29 3.54 11.60 -0.03
C TYR A 29 4.84 11.31 -0.76
N SER A 30 5.29 12.23 -1.60
CA SER A 30 6.65 12.21 -2.11
C SER A 30 7.50 13.16 -1.28
N GLU A 31 8.38 12.59 -0.48
CA GLU A 31 9.48 13.30 0.18
C GLU A 31 10.69 13.31 -0.78
N ALA A 32 11.70 14.13 -0.47
CA ALA A 32 12.84 14.38 -1.37
C ALA A 32 13.41 13.12 -2.06
N LEU A 33 13.63 12.03 -1.32
CA LEU A 33 14.19 10.79 -1.85
C LEU A 33 13.26 9.58 -1.79
N ASN A 34 12.09 9.71 -1.16
CA ASN A 34 11.24 8.57 -0.84
C ASN A 34 9.77 8.86 -1.10
N THR A 35 9.03 7.84 -1.51
CA THR A 35 7.57 7.87 -1.46
C THR A 35 7.10 7.16 -0.21
N MET A 36 6.17 7.77 0.50
CA MET A 36 5.51 7.23 1.67
C MET A 36 4.06 6.97 1.34
N VAL A 37 3.53 5.85 1.83
CA VAL A 37 2.12 5.51 1.77
C VAL A 37 1.54 5.55 3.17
N ILE A 38 0.34 6.11 3.29
CA ILE A 38 -0.45 6.04 4.52
C ILE A 38 -1.57 5.03 4.30
N LEU A 39 -1.64 4.08 5.21
CA LEU A 39 -2.60 2.99 5.19
C LEU A 39 -3.49 3.08 6.42
N ARG A 40 -4.78 2.84 6.21
CA ARG A 40 -5.79 2.75 7.27
C ARG A 40 -6.40 1.36 7.23
N LYS A 41 -6.51 0.70 8.39
CA LYS A 41 -7.16 -0.61 8.47
C LYS A 41 -8.63 -0.49 8.11
N SER A 42 -9.12 -1.36 7.22
CA SER A 42 -10.52 -1.39 6.79
C SER A 42 -11.42 -1.78 7.97
N GLY A 43 -12.52 -1.06 8.16
CA GLY A 43 -13.44 -1.27 9.28
C GLY A 43 -12.96 -0.71 10.63
N ALA A 44 -11.80 -0.03 10.65
CA ALA A 44 -11.22 0.55 11.85
C ALA A 44 -10.83 2.02 11.59
N GLU A 45 -11.85 2.86 11.36
CA GLU A 45 -11.63 4.24 10.89
C GLU A 45 -11.00 5.14 11.96
N ASP A 46 -11.28 4.86 13.23
CA ASP A 46 -10.77 5.57 14.40
C ASP A 46 -9.41 5.08 14.87
N GLU A 47 -8.89 4.00 14.30
CA GLU A 47 -7.56 3.48 14.64
C GLU A 47 -6.43 4.31 14.00
N LYS A 48 -5.24 4.24 14.61
CA LYS A 48 -4.05 4.92 14.09
C LYS A 48 -3.71 4.40 12.69
N GLN A 49 -3.52 5.33 11.77
CA GLN A 49 -3.02 5.02 10.44
C GLN A 49 -1.53 4.67 10.50
N ILE A 50 -1.10 3.77 9.64
CA ILE A 50 0.29 3.35 9.53
C ILE A 50 0.94 4.03 8.34
N ARG A 51 2.21 4.42 8.49
CA ARG A 51 3.02 5.03 7.45
C ARG A 51 4.11 4.06 7.04
N VAL A 52 4.21 3.76 5.74
CA VAL A 52 5.19 2.82 5.20
C VAL A 52 5.95 3.47 4.06
N ARG A 53 7.27 3.20 3.96
CA ARG A 53 8.06 3.61 2.80
C ARG A 53 7.75 2.69 1.63
N VAL A 54 7.43 3.27 0.48
CA VAL A 54 7.27 2.53 -0.77
C VAL A 54 8.65 2.14 -1.29
N GLU A 55 8.83 0.86 -1.58
CA GLU A 55 10.01 0.38 -2.28
C GLU A 55 9.76 0.35 -3.78
N ARG A 56 10.77 0.78 -4.55
CA ARG A 56 10.72 0.81 -6.02
C ARG A 56 11.76 -0.17 -6.56
N ALA A 57 11.35 -1.07 -7.44
CA ALA A 57 12.23 -2.01 -8.14
C ALA A 57 11.87 -2.08 -9.63
N ALA A 58 12.66 -2.79 -10.44
CA ALA A 58 12.41 -2.95 -11.87
C ALA A 58 11.00 -3.50 -12.18
N GLY A 59 10.39 -4.27 -11.26
CA GLY A 59 9.03 -4.81 -11.36
C GLY A 59 7.91 -3.90 -10.87
N GLY A 60 8.20 -2.65 -10.51
CA GLY A 60 7.21 -1.67 -10.04
C GLY A 60 7.39 -1.24 -8.58
N GLN A 61 6.30 -0.74 -8.01
CA GLN A 61 6.21 -0.28 -6.63
C GLN A 61 5.66 -1.38 -5.72
N LYS A 62 6.18 -1.47 -4.50
CA LYS A 62 5.69 -2.39 -3.47
C LYS A 62 5.59 -1.70 -2.12
N ILE A 63 4.68 -2.19 -1.29
CA ILE A 63 4.58 -1.83 0.12
C ILE A 63 5.15 -3.00 0.92
N PRO A 64 6.30 -2.85 1.60
CA PRO A 64 6.91 -3.93 2.37
C PRO A 64 5.95 -4.51 3.42
N GLY A 65 5.76 -5.82 3.41
CA GLY A 65 4.84 -6.54 4.31
C GLY A 65 3.37 -6.51 3.88
N PHE A 66 3.08 -6.03 2.67
CA PHE A 66 1.74 -6.05 2.12
C PHE A 66 1.71 -6.56 0.68
N SER A 67 0.58 -7.16 0.31
CA SER A 67 0.26 -7.57 -1.05
C SER A 67 -1.03 -6.86 -1.51
N PRO A 68 -1.18 -6.49 -2.80
CA PRO A 68 -2.43 -5.95 -3.32
C PRO A 68 -3.60 -6.91 -3.04
N ALA A 69 -4.70 -6.39 -2.50
CA ALA A 69 -5.88 -7.18 -2.15
C ALA A 69 -6.84 -7.39 -3.34
N GLN A 70 -6.66 -6.61 -4.40
CA GLN A 70 -7.36 -6.72 -5.68
C GLN A 70 -6.32 -6.74 -6.81
N GLY A 71 -6.68 -7.33 -7.95
CA GLY A 71 -5.84 -7.28 -9.14
C GLY A 71 -5.61 -5.83 -9.58
N ASP A 72 -4.54 -5.57 -10.33
CA ASP A 72 -4.26 -4.26 -10.95
C ASP A 72 -5.41 -3.96 -11.92
N GLU A 73 -6.50 -3.35 -11.44
CA GLU A 73 -7.64 -2.94 -12.24
C GLU A 73 -7.19 -1.79 -13.14
N ARG A 74 -6.93 -2.14 -14.39
CA ARG A 74 -6.59 -1.22 -15.48
C ARG A 74 -7.86 -0.48 -15.89
N PHE A 75 -7.99 0.77 -15.48
CA PHE A 75 -8.89 1.73 -16.13
C PHE A 75 -8.10 2.60 -17.10
#